data_AF-A0A8M1M7F0-F1
#
_entry.id   AF-A0A8M1M7F0-F1
#
_cell.length_a   1.000
_cell.length_b   1.000
_cell.length_c   1.000
_cell.angle_alpha   90.00
_cell.angle_beta   90.00
_cell.angle_gamma   90.00
#
_symmetry.space_group_name_H-M   'P 1'
#
loop_
_entity.id
_entity.type
_entity.pdbx_description
1 polymer ?
#
loop_
_entity_poly.entity_id
_entity_poly.type
_entity_poly.pdbx_seq_one_letter_code
_entity_poly.pdbx_strand_id
1 'polypeptide(L)'
;MGTRAKQRSHTGQRQVLFPFLLPLFCGGLSEQIRYSIPEEMARGSVVGNLAEDLGLHVRDLLNRNLRVSAEKQYFTINRENGNILVSDRIDRESLCPQSTLCVVPLEIVAENPLNVFHITVRIEDINDNPPYFPQNSIVLQINELAILGTQFGLESAIDADVGPNSLQSYQLSYNEYFSLMVKDKIEGKNAPELILEKPLDREHQSSHFLVLTAVDGGDPVRSGTIQIRIEVTDANDNPPVFSQDVYKVSLPENLPLGTSVLKVTAIDQDEGINAEITYSFKTLRDIGNMFMLDHQNGEIKSKGPIDFEIRSSYTMSIEAKDGGGMATECKIIIEILDENDNAPEVIFTSVSNSITEGAEHGMVIALFKTHDKDSGQNGEVTCLIKQTVPFRIESSANNYYKLVTDGSLDREKTPSYNVTITATDRGKPPLSSSSSITLHIEDVNDNAPVFEQAFYLVHIAENNPLGASIAQVSASDPDL
;
A
#
# COMPACT_ATOMS: atom_id res chain seq x y z
N MET A 1 -35.68 -57.30 31.20
CA MET A 1 -35.08 -58.44 31.93
C MET A 1 -34.40 -57.89 33.18
N GLY A 2 -34.46 -58.58 34.33
CA GLY A 2 -34.04 -58.03 35.64
C GLY A 2 -35.12 -57.11 36.27
N THR A 3 -35.63 -57.19 37.52
CA THR A 3 -35.42 -58.04 38.73
C THR A 3 -34.01 -58.01 39.34
N ARG A 4 -33.74 -57.82 40.65
CA ARG A 4 -34.46 -57.75 41.97
C ARG A 4 -33.60 -56.85 42.92
N ALA A 5 -33.89 -56.44 44.17
CA ALA A 5 -34.98 -56.39 45.18
C ALA A 5 -34.57 -55.28 46.21
N LYS A 6 -35.36 -54.62 47.09
CA LYS A 6 -36.61 -54.84 47.87
C LYS A 6 -36.46 -55.46 49.28
N GLN A 7 -36.19 -54.62 50.29
CA GLN A 7 -36.58 -54.74 51.73
C GLN A 7 -36.36 -53.37 52.42
N ARG A 8 -37.18 -52.77 53.33
CA ARG A 8 -37.90 -53.21 54.57
C ARG A 8 -36.95 -53.63 55.71
N SER A 9 -37.12 -53.27 57.00
CA SER A 9 -38.01 -52.36 57.77
C SER A 9 -37.44 -52.27 59.22
N HIS A 10 -37.73 -51.30 60.11
CA HIS A 10 -38.90 -51.31 61.03
C HIS A 10 -38.92 -50.12 62.04
N THR A 11 -40.08 -49.47 62.17
CA THR A 11 -40.87 -49.07 63.39
C THR A 11 -40.25 -48.72 64.76
N GLY A 12 -40.81 -47.66 65.40
CA GLY A 12 -40.73 -47.38 66.86
C GLY A 12 -40.96 -45.90 67.22
N GLN A 13 -42.16 -45.32 67.03
CA GLN A 13 -43.33 -45.36 67.94
C GLN A 13 -43.11 -44.72 69.34
N ARG A 14 -43.56 -43.47 69.54
CA ARG A 14 -44.57 -43.07 70.54
C ARG A 14 -44.92 -41.58 70.50
N GLN A 15 -46.19 -41.26 70.79
CA GLN A 15 -46.63 -39.92 71.18
C GLN A 15 -46.60 -39.81 72.72
N VAL A 16 -46.35 -38.60 73.24
CA VAL A 16 -46.82 -38.17 74.56
C VAL A 16 -47.23 -36.70 74.43
N LEU A 17 -48.50 -36.38 74.68
CA LEU A 17 -48.90 -35.01 75.01
C LEU A 17 -48.74 -34.81 76.52
N PHE A 18 -48.14 -33.69 76.92
CA PHE A 18 -48.52 -32.99 78.15
C PHE A 18 -48.24 -31.49 77.98
N PRO A 19 -49.20 -30.59 78.27
CA PRO A 19 -48.97 -29.16 78.16
C PRO A 19 -48.19 -28.65 79.37
N PHE A 20 -47.33 -27.65 79.14
CA PHE A 20 -46.76 -26.83 80.21
C PHE A 20 -47.24 -25.39 80.06
N LEU A 21 -47.84 -24.84 81.12
CA LEU A 21 -48.09 -23.40 81.19
C LEU A 21 -46.75 -22.69 81.34
N LEU A 22 -46.41 -21.78 80.42
CA LEU A 22 -45.41 -20.76 80.71
C LEU A 22 -46.06 -19.65 81.56
N PRO A 23 -45.45 -19.24 82.68
CA PRO A 23 -45.93 -18.11 83.47
C PRO A 23 -45.66 -16.78 82.76
N LEU A 24 -46.45 -15.76 83.06
CA LEU A 24 -46.14 -14.38 82.67
C LEU A 24 -44.88 -13.92 83.41
N PHE A 25 -43.77 -13.78 82.68
CA PHE A 25 -42.65 -12.94 83.10
C PHE A 25 -42.54 -11.74 82.17
N CYS A 26 -43.03 -10.60 82.65
CA CYS A 26 -42.83 -9.31 82.03
C CYS A 26 -41.38 -8.86 82.26
N GLY A 27 -40.47 -9.34 81.40
CA GLY A 27 -39.12 -8.81 81.30
C GLY A 27 -39.12 -7.63 80.33
N GLY A 28 -38.83 -6.43 80.82
CA GLY A 28 -38.67 -5.26 79.97
C GLY A 28 -37.43 -5.41 79.09
N LEU A 29 -37.64 -5.69 77.80
CA LEU A 29 -36.63 -5.43 76.76
C LEU A 29 -36.40 -3.92 76.73
N SER A 30 -35.25 -3.46 77.21
CA SER A 30 -34.81 -2.09 76.94
C SER A 30 -34.46 -2.02 75.46
N GLU A 31 -35.29 -1.35 74.67
CA GLU A 31 -34.91 -1.04 73.29
C GLU A 31 -33.64 -0.18 73.29
N GLN A 32 -32.70 -0.55 72.42
CA GLN A 32 -31.49 0.23 72.20
C GLN A 32 -31.90 1.45 71.36
N ILE A 33 -31.71 2.66 71.90
CA ILE A 33 -32.03 3.89 71.17
C ILE A 33 -31.20 3.96 69.88
N ARG A 34 -31.87 4.22 68.75
CA ARG A 34 -31.26 4.37 67.44
C ARG A 34 -31.72 5.66 66.79
N TYR A 35 -30.78 6.44 66.31
CA TYR A 35 -31.05 7.59 65.44
C TYR A 35 -30.56 7.27 64.03
N SER A 36 -31.23 7.85 63.04
CA SER A 36 -30.76 7.91 61.64
C SER A 36 -30.61 9.38 61.31
N ILE A 37 -29.45 9.76 60.79
CA ILE A 37 -29.20 11.11 60.28
C ILE A 37 -28.49 11.03 58.94
N PRO A 38 -28.75 11.97 58.01
CA PRO A 38 -27.84 12.16 56.90
C PRO A 38 -26.44 12.55 57.39
N GLU A 39 -25.44 12.34 56.56
CA GLU A 39 -24.13 12.98 56.71
C GLU A 39 -24.16 14.49 56.38
N GLU A 40 -23.00 15.13 56.40
CA GLU A 40 -22.81 16.57 56.07
C GLU A 40 -23.68 17.57 56.84
N MET A 41 -24.34 17.14 57.92
CA MET A 41 -25.14 18.00 58.78
C MET A 41 -24.31 19.15 59.34
N ALA A 42 -24.82 20.37 59.19
CA ALA A 42 -24.19 21.57 59.74
C ALA A 42 -24.00 21.46 61.26
N ARG A 43 -22.85 21.92 61.75
CA ARG A 43 -22.50 21.93 63.17
C ARG A 43 -23.58 22.62 64.01
N GLY A 44 -24.06 21.95 65.05
CA GLY A 44 -25.19 22.37 65.88
C GLY A 44 -26.55 21.80 65.48
N SER A 45 -26.64 21.03 64.39
CA SER A 45 -27.86 20.31 64.00
C SER A 45 -28.29 19.29 65.06
N VAL A 46 -29.60 19.14 65.28
CA VAL A 46 -30.16 18.18 66.25
C VAL A 46 -30.25 16.79 65.63
N VAL A 47 -29.71 15.79 66.35
CA VAL A 47 -29.75 14.36 66.00
C VAL A 47 -30.99 13.68 66.58
N GLY A 48 -31.38 14.07 67.80
CA GLY A 48 -32.52 13.52 68.55
C GLY A 48 -32.57 14.08 69.97
N ASN A 49 -33.70 13.89 70.66
CA ASN A 49 -33.88 14.34 72.05
C ASN A 49 -33.77 13.17 73.03
N LEU A 50 -32.55 12.89 73.47
CA LEU A 50 -32.26 11.79 74.38
C LEU A 50 -33.02 11.88 75.71
N ALA A 51 -33.33 13.10 76.18
CA ALA A 51 -34.09 13.25 77.42
C ALA A 51 -35.53 12.76 77.25
N GLU A 52 -36.15 13.02 76.11
CA GLU A 52 -37.50 12.56 75.79
C GLU A 52 -37.53 11.04 75.58
N ASP A 53 -36.59 10.51 74.79
CA ASP A 53 -36.48 9.07 74.50
C ASP A 53 -36.14 8.22 75.74
N LEU A 54 -35.45 8.78 76.74
CA LEU A 54 -35.19 8.13 78.04
C LEU A 54 -36.25 8.44 79.12
N GLY A 55 -37.29 9.21 78.81
CA GLY A 55 -38.32 9.61 79.79
C GLY A 55 -37.81 10.51 80.92
N LEU A 56 -36.71 11.24 80.70
CA LEU A 56 -36.08 12.13 81.67
C LEU A 56 -36.66 13.54 81.57
N HIS A 57 -37.24 14.04 82.66
CA HIS A 57 -37.68 15.43 82.71
C HIS A 57 -36.50 16.40 82.63
N VAL A 58 -36.68 17.50 81.88
CA VAL A 58 -35.65 18.53 81.64
C VAL A 58 -34.97 19.05 82.92
N ARG A 59 -35.72 19.14 84.03
CA ARG A 59 -35.21 19.56 85.36
C ARG A 59 -34.18 18.59 85.96
N ASP A 60 -34.22 17.32 85.58
CA ASP A 60 -33.29 16.30 86.07
C ASP A 60 -31.96 16.30 85.31
N LEU A 61 -31.95 16.76 84.05
CA LEU A 61 -30.78 16.74 83.17
C LEU A 61 -29.61 17.55 83.74
N LEU A 62 -29.92 18.72 84.29
CA LEU A 62 -28.97 19.63 84.93
C LEU A 62 -28.25 18.99 86.12
N ASN A 63 -28.93 18.09 86.85
CA ASN A 63 -28.36 17.36 87.98
C ASN A 63 -27.57 16.10 87.55
N ARG A 64 -27.81 15.60 86.33
CA ARG A 64 -27.25 14.34 85.81
C ARG A 64 -25.99 14.49 84.95
N ASN A 65 -25.51 15.72 84.73
CA ASN A 65 -24.23 16.05 84.08
C ASN A 65 -23.93 15.24 82.79
N LEU A 66 -24.92 15.09 81.91
CA LEU A 66 -24.78 14.25 80.72
C LEU A 66 -23.55 14.64 79.88
N ARG A 67 -22.79 13.62 79.45
CA ARG A 67 -21.64 13.77 78.54
C ARG A 67 -21.59 12.62 77.53
N VAL A 68 -21.17 12.96 76.31
CA VAL A 68 -20.72 11.97 75.31
C VAL A 68 -19.35 11.42 75.73
N SER A 69 -19.15 10.12 75.56
CA SER A 69 -17.88 9.42 75.68
C SER A 69 -17.56 8.76 74.34
N ALA A 70 -16.57 9.30 73.62
CA ALA A 70 -16.13 8.83 72.32
C ALA A 70 -14.69 9.32 72.05
N GLU A 71 -13.93 8.57 71.25
CA GLU A 71 -12.54 8.94 70.88
C GLU A 71 -12.50 10.17 69.95
N LYS A 72 -13.50 10.31 69.06
CA LYS A 72 -13.74 11.50 68.23
C LYS A 72 -15.09 12.13 68.59
N GLN A 73 -15.12 13.44 68.78
CA GLN A 73 -16.30 14.18 69.25
C GLN A 73 -17.19 14.68 68.10
N TYR A 74 -17.65 13.74 67.25
CA TYR A 74 -18.65 14.02 66.21
C TYR A 74 -19.98 14.48 66.79
N PHE A 75 -20.31 14.07 68.02
CA PHE A 75 -21.54 14.42 68.72
C PHE A 75 -21.25 15.09 70.07
N THR A 76 -22.13 15.99 70.47
CA THR A 76 -22.21 16.58 71.82
C THR A 76 -23.64 16.52 72.33
N ILE A 77 -23.89 16.84 73.60
CA ILE A 77 -25.25 16.88 74.17
C ILE A 77 -25.51 18.22 74.87
N ASN A 78 -26.62 18.85 74.51
CA ASN A 78 -27.09 20.06 75.18
C ASN A 78 -27.76 19.69 76.50
N ARG A 79 -27.16 20.13 77.60
CA ARG A 79 -27.57 19.82 78.98
C ARG A 79 -28.83 20.55 79.44
N GLU A 80 -29.24 21.59 78.72
CA GLU A 80 -30.42 22.41 79.07
C GLU A 80 -31.73 21.82 78.51
N ASN A 81 -31.67 21.00 77.45
CA ASN A 81 -32.86 20.45 76.79
C ASN A 81 -32.80 18.96 76.46
N GLY A 82 -31.63 18.31 76.49
CA GLY A 82 -31.46 16.88 76.21
C GLY A 82 -31.10 16.53 74.76
N ASN A 83 -31.01 17.52 73.87
CA ASN A 83 -30.74 17.29 72.45
C ASN A 83 -29.29 16.83 72.24
N ILE A 84 -29.11 15.73 71.51
CA ILE A 84 -27.81 15.38 70.91
C ILE A 84 -27.62 16.30 69.69
N LEU A 85 -26.45 16.91 69.58
CA LEU A 85 -26.09 17.86 68.53
C LEU A 85 -24.85 17.38 67.76
N VAL A 86 -24.81 17.64 66.45
CA VAL A 86 -23.62 17.45 65.61
C VAL A 86 -22.54 18.47 66.02
N SER A 87 -21.34 17.99 66.31
CA SER A 87 -20.24 18.76 66.92
C SER A 87 -19.06 18.98 65.97
N ASP A 88 -18.90 18.13 64.96
CA ASP A 88 -17.87 18.21 63.91
C ASP A 88 -18.44 17.66 62.58
N ARG A 89 -17.76 17.86 61.43
CA ARG A 89 -18.20 17.35 60.12
C ARG A 89 -18.26 15.82 60.16
N ILE A 90 -19.37 15.25 59.70
CA ILE A 90 -19.55 13.80 59.53
C ILE A 90 -19.52 13.53 58.04
N ASP A 91 -18.44 12.88 57.63
CA ASP A 91 -18.07 12.45 56.28
C ASP A 91 -18.05 10.92 56.33
N ARG A 92 -18.97 10.28 55.60
CA ARG A 92 -19.25 8.85 55.71
C ARG A 92 -18.22 8.02 54.94
N GLU A 93 -17.65 8.54 53.86
CA GLU A 93 -16.66 7.87 53.02
C GLU A 93 -15.37 7.66 53.81
N SER A 94 -14.98 8.65 54.63
CA SER A 94 -13.84 8.58 55.55
C SER A 94 -14.10 7.72 56.79
N LEU A 95 -15.35 7.53 57.19
CA LEU A 95 -15.74 6.74 58.36
C LEU A 95 -16.02 5.25 58.04
N CYS A 96 -16.64 5.00 56.89
CA CYS A 96 -17.29 3.76 56.52
C CYS A 96 -17.04 3.42 55.03
N PRO A 97 -15.79 3.48 54.52
CA PRO A 97 -15.49 3.37 53.09
C PRO A 97 -16.05 2.08 52.49
N GLN A 98 -16.85 2.22 51.43
CA GLN A 98 -17.49 1.12 50.69
C GLN A 98 -18.41 0.22 51.54
N SER A 99 -18.78 0.62 52.77
CA SER A 99 -19.74 -0.11 53.60
C SER A 99 -21.17 0.37 53.34
N THR A 100 -22.05 -0.54 52.93
CA THR A 100 -23.50 -0.30 52.76
C THR A 100 -24.25 -0.04 54.08
N LEU A 101 -23.57 -0.20 55.22
CA LEU A 101 -24.09 0.15 56.54
C LEU A 101 -23.02 0.92 57.33
N CYS A 102 -23.27 2.21 57.55
CA CYS A 102 -22.47 3.05 58.44
C CYS A 102 -23.22 3.30 59.75
N VAL A 103 -22.61 2.94 60.88
CA VAL A 103 -23.18 3.11 62.23
C VAL A 103 -22.08 3.57 63.19
N VAL A 104 -22.26 4.75 63.78
CA VAL A 104 -21.40 5.27 64.83
C VAL A 104 -22.00 4.88 66.19
N PRO A 105 -21.32 4.04 67.00
CA PRO A 105 -21.73 3.79 68.37
C PRO A 105 -21.45 5.02 69.24
N LEU A 106 -22.38 5.35 70.13
CA LEU A 106 -22.33 6.54 70.98
C LEU A 106 -22.64 6.16 72.42
N GLU A 107 -21.69 6.35 73.32
CA GLU A 107 -21.88 6.13 74.75
C GLU A 107 -22.15 7.45 75.44
N ILE A 108 -23.29 7.56 76.14
CA ILE A 108 -23.63 8.75 76.93
C ILE A 108 -23.65 8.38 78.42
N VAL A 109 -22.75 9.02 79.16
CA VAL A 109 -22.60 8.83 80.60
C VAL A 109 -23.46 9.85 81.33
N ALA A 110 -24.31 9.34 82.22
CA ALA A 110 -25.02 10.10 83.23
C ALA A 110 -24.37 9.91 84.60
N GLU A 111 -24.41 10.95 85.42
CA GLU A 111 -23.97 10.93 86.81
C GLU A 111 -25.18 11.13 87.74
N ASN A 112 -25.09 10.69 89.01
CA ASN A 112 -26.12 10.90 90.04
C ASN A 112 -27.57 10.49 89.65
N PRO A 113 -27.88 9.19 89.46
CA PRO A 113 -27.00 8.03 89.61
C PRO A 113 -26.10 7.81 88.39
N LEU A 114 -24.95 7.15 88.60
CA LEU A 114 -24.08 6.74 87.51
C LEU A 114 -24.80 5.71 86.62
N ASN A 115 -24.91 6.02 85.33
CA ASN A 115 -25.43 5.11 84.32
C ASN A 115 -24.78 5.38 82.94
N VAL A 116 -24.79 4.39 82.06
CA VAL A 116 -24.31 4.52 80.68
C VAL A 116 -25.42 4.11 79.73
N PHE A 117 -25.67 4.94 78.72
CA PHE A 117 -26.63 4.67 77.65
C PHE A 117 -25.85 4.42 76.36
N HIS A 118 -26.03 3.22 75.78
CA HIS A 118 -25.43 2.86 74.48
C HIS A 118 -26.43 3.13 73.36
N ILE A 119 -26.14 4.14 72.55
CA ILE A 119 -26.94 4.60 71.41
C ILE A 119 -26.21 4.19 70.13
N THR A 120 -26.94 3.91 69.06
CA THR A 120 -26.35 3.80 67.72
C THR A 120 -26.91 4.88 66.80
N VAL A 121 -26.02 5.67 66.19
CA VAL A 121 -26.38 6.64 65.16
C VAL A 121 -26.03 6.02 63.81
N ARG A 122 -27.05 5.68 63.02
CA ARG A 122 -26.86 5.33 61.61
C ARG A 122 -26.58 6.62 60.83
N ILE A 123 -25.55 6.58 60.00
CA ILE A 123 -25.28 7.63 59.02
C ILE A 123 -25.92 7.19 57.71
N GLU A 124 -26.73 8.08 57.13
CA GLU A 124 -27.38 7.92 55.84
C GLU A 124 -26.59 8.68 54.78
N ASP A 125 -26.37 7.99 53.67
CA ASP A 125 -25.55 8.39 52.54
C ASP A 125 -26.22 9.52 51.73
N ILE A 126 -25.47 10.59 51.45
CA ILE A 126 -25.88 11.68 50.53
C ILE A 126 -25.14 11.49 49.20
N ASN A 127 -25.77 11.82 48.07
CA ASN A 127 -25.04 11.99 46.81
C ASN A 127 -24.15 13.26 46.87
N ASP A 128 -22.98 13.10 47.44
CA ASP A 128 -21.96 14.13 47.71
C ASP A 128 -20.71 13.91 46.83
N ASN A 129 -20.44 12.67 46.39
CA ASN A 129 -19.33 12.32 45.49
C ASN A 129 -19.82 11.87 44.11
N PRO A 130 -19.70 12.70 43.04
CA PRO A 130 -20.14 12.28 41.71
C PRO A 130 -19.22 11.19 41.14
N PRO A 131 -19.73 10.26 40.31
CA PRO A 131 -18.90 9.28 39.59
C PRO A 131 -17.77 9.96 38.83
N TYR A 132 -16.55 9.42 38.90
CA TYR A 132 -15.39 9.97 38.19
C TYR A 132 -14.51 8.88 37.59
N PHE A 133 -13.74 9.22 36.56
CA PHE A 133 -12.72 8.32 36.00
C PHE A 133 -11.32 8.74 36.48
N PRO A 134 -10.41 7.80 36.81
CA PRO A 134 -9.03 8.13 37.20
C PRO A 134 -8.20 8.78 36.08
N GLN A 135 -8.64 8.65 34.83
CA GLN A 135 -7.99 9.16 33.63
C GLN A 135 -8.90 10.17 32.93
N ASN A 136 -8.32 11.20 32.31
CA ASN A 136 -9.08 12.19 31.52
C ASN A 136 -9.44 11.68 30.11
N SER A 137 -8.68 10.71 29.60
CA SER A 137 -8.85 10.14 28.26
C SER A 137 -8.26 8.74 28.16
N ILE A 138 -8.97 7.81 27.51
CA ILE A 138 -8.46 6.51 27.08
C ILE A 138 -8.06 6.60 25.60
N VAL A 139 -6.94 5.99 25.23
CA VAL A 139 -6.58 5.71 23.83
C VAL A 139 -6.69 4.21 23.59
N LEU A 140 -7.47 3.81 22.59
CA LEU A 140 -7.56 2.43 22.11
C LEU A 140 -6.96 2.35 20.71
N GLN A 141 -6.16 1.32 20.46
CA GLN A 141 -5.65 0.98 19.13
C GLN A 141 -6.38 -0.27 18.65
N ILE A 142 -7.09 -0.16 17.53
CA ILE A 142 -7.96 -1.21 16.98
C ILE A 142 -7.62 -1.38 15.50
N ASN A 143 -7.24 -2.60 15.10
CA ASN A 143 -6.97 -2.91 13.70
C ASN A 143 -8.26 -2.94 12.88
N GLU A 144 -8.24 -2.50 11.62
CA GLU A 144 -9.48 -2.36 10.85
C GLU A 144 -10.15 -3.68 10.47
N LEU A 145 -9.35 -4.73 10.30
CA LEU A 145 -9.83 -6.10 10.13
C LEU A 145 -10.33 -6.74 11.44
N ALA A 146 -10.59 -5.92 12.48
CA ALA A 146 -11.23 -6.37 13.72
C ALA A 146 -12.63 -6.94 13.45
N ILE A 147 -12.88 -8.12 14.02
CA ILE A 147 -14.10 -8.88 13.78
C ILE A 147 -15.30 -8.18 14.44
N LEU A 148 -16.42 -8.06 13.73
CA LEU A 148 -17.66 -7.52 14.28
C LEU A 148 -18.11 -8.30 15.52
N GLY A 149 -18.58 -7.59 16.54
CA GLY A 149 -18.89 -8.15 17.86
C GLY A 149 -17.68 -8.30 18.80
N THR A 150 -16.46 -7.91 18.38
CA THR A 150 -15.29 -7.87 19.28
C THR A 150 -15.53 -6.89 20.42
N GLN A 151 -15.19 -7.31 21.64
CA GLN A 151 -15.46 -6.60 22.89
C GLN A 151 -14.17 -5.99 23.47
N PHE A 152 -14.17 -4.67 23.67
CA PHE A 152 -13.03 -3.91 24.19
C PHE A 152 -13.37 -3.41 25.60
N GLY A 153 -12.75 -4.04 26.61
CA GLY A 153 -12.99 -3.69 28.02
C GLY A 153 -12.46 -2.31 28.38
N LEU A 154 -13.26 -1.52 29.07
CA LEU A 154 -12.92 -0.19 29.57
C LEU A 154 -12.75 -0.19 31.09
N GLU A 155 -12.04 0.80 31.61
CA GLU A 155 -11.97 1.04 33.05
C GLU A 155 -13.33 1.52 33.57
N SER A 156 -13.78 0.94 34.70
CA SER A 156 -14.98 1.41 35.39
C SER A 156 -14.73 2.78 36.01
N ALA A 157 -15.76 3.63 36.02
CA ALA A 157 -15.77 4.81 36.89
C ALA A 157 -15.69 4.39 38.36
N ILE A 158 -15.08 5.24 39.17
CA ILE A 158 -15.05 5.14 40.62
C ILE A 158 -16.13 6.07 41.18
N ASP A 159 -16.80 5.56 42.19
CA ASP A 159 -17.77 6.26 43.01
C ASP A 159 -17.45 5.93 44.47
N ALA A 160 -17.71 6.88 45.37
CA ALA A 160 -17.48 6.74 46.80
C ALA A 160 -18.79 6.49 47.57
N ASP A 161 -19.91 6.94 47.01
CA ASP A 161 -21.25 6.85 47.60
C ASP A 161 -21.76 5.39 47.50
N VAL A 162 -22.82 5.01 48.22
CA VAL A 162 -23.28 3.60 48.29
C VAL A 162 -24.78 3.40 48.07
N GLY A 163 -25.13 2.34 47.34
CA GLY A 163 -26.52 1.88 47.19
C GLY A 163 -27.21 2.54 45.99
N PRO A 164 -28.22 3.41 46.17
CA PRO A 164 -28.84 4.13 45.06
C PRO A 164 -27.95 5.28 44.55
N ASN A 165 -27.21 5.95 45.45
CA ASN A 165 -26.39 7.11 45.12
C ASN A 165 -25.08 6.73 44.42
N SER A 166 -24.63 5.47 44.54
CA SER A 166 -23.49 4.99 43.73
C SER A 166 -23.86 4.84 42.26
N LEU A 167 -22.87 4.96 41.37
CA LEU A 167 -22.84 4.57 39.96
C LEU A 167 -23.85 3.46 39.58
N GLN A 168 -24.88 3.83 38.82
CA GLN A 168 -25.91 2.90 38.33
C GLN A 168 -25.65 2.49 36.87
N SER A 169 -25.29 3.44 36.00
CA SER A 169 -25.29 3.24 34.55
C SER A 169 -24.14 3.93 33.82
N TYR A 170 -23.91 3.47 32.59
CA TYR A 170 -23.02 4.11 31.63
C TYR A 170 -23.77 4.43 30.34
N GLN A 171 -23.38 5.53 29.69
CA GLN A 171 -23.94 5.98 28.43
C GLN A 171 -22.81 6.38 27.48
N LEU A 172 -22.84 5.91 26.24
CA LEU A 172 -21.87 6.24 25.20
C LEU A 172 -22.43 7.31 24.28
N SER A 173 -21.59 8.25 23.85
CA SER A 173 -21.92 9.21 22.79
C SER A 173 -22.39 8.50 21.51
N TYR A 174 -23.49 9.00 20.92
CA TYR A 174 -24.00 8.48 19.65
C TYR A 174 -22.92 8.47 18.56
N ASN A 175 -22.76 7.32 17.92
CA ASN A 175 -21.86 7.06 16.82
C ASN A 175 -22.38 5.84 16.04
N GLU A 176 -21.83 5.55 14.86
CA GLU A 176 -22.31 4.44 14.02
C GLU A 176 -21.52 3.13 14.13
N TYR A 177 -20.33 3.15 14.75
CA TYR A 177 -19.36 2.04 14.69
C TYR A 177 -19.33 1.19 15.97
N PHE A 178 -19.64 1.79 17.12
CA PHE A 178 -19.49 1.17 18.43
C PHE A 178 -20.75 1.28 19.29
N SER A 179 -21.22 0.16 19.82
CA SER A 179 -22.20 0.11 20.91
C SER A 179 -21.51 -0.06 22.26
N LEU A 180 -22.29 0.06 23.34
CA LEU A 180 -21.84 -0.11 24.71
C LEU A 180 -22.60 -1.26 25.37
N MET A 181 -21.86 -2.24 25.89
CA MET A 181 -22.37 -3.25 26.80
C MET A 181 -21.85 -2.98 28.20
N VAL A 182 -22.69 -3.18 29.22
CA VAL A 182 -22.27 -3.18 30.62
C VAL A 182 -22.46 -4.58 31.15
N LYS A 183 -21.41 -5.16 31.74
CA LYS A 183 -21.47 -6.49 32.38
C LYS A 183 -21.47 -6.35 33.89
N ASP A 184 -22.46 -6.96 34.52
CA ASP A 184 -22.54 -7.14 35.97
C ASP A 184 -21.43 -8.08 36.42
N LYS A 185 -20.35 -7.53 37.01
CA LYS A 185 -19.35 -8.37 37.71
C LYS A 185 -19.92 -8.80 39.05
N ILE A 186 -19.53 -10.00 39.48
CA ILE A 186 -20.05 -10.71 40.68
C ILE A 186 -19.83 -9.91 42.00
N GLU A 187 -19.03 -8.85 41.97
CA GLU A 187 -18.72 -7.95 43.10
C GLU A 187 -19.33 -6.53 42.94
N GLY A 188 -20.36 -6.35 42.12
CA GLY A 188 -21.08 -5.08 41.97
C GLY A 188 -20.37 -3.97 41.18
N LYS A 189 -19.19 -4.27 40.60
CA LYS A 189 -18.44 -3.31 39.76
C LYS A 189 -18.86 -3.44 38.30
N ASN A 190 -19.85 -2.65 37.91
CA ASN A 190 -20.34 -2.56 36.54
C ASN A 190 -19.18 -2.22 35.58
N ALA A 191 -18.90 -3.15 34.66
CA ALA A 191 -17.78 -3.05 33.73
C ALA A 191 -18.29 -2.65 32.33
N PRO A 192 -17.96 -1.44 31.85
CA PRO A 192 -18.28 -1.04 30.49
C PRO A 192 -17.35 -1.72 29.48
N GLU A 193 -17.92 -2.15 28.35
CA GLU A 193 -17.22 -2.70 27.21
C GLU A 193 -17.76 -2.09 25.92
N LEU A 194 -16.86 -1.60 25.05
CA LEU A 194 -17.22 -1.21 23.69
C LEU A 194 -17.38 -2.46 22.83
N ILE A 195 -18.38 -2.47 21.95
CA ILE A 195 -18.58 -3.54 20.96
C ILE A 195 -18.53 -2.93 19.56
N LEU A 196 -17.73 -3.52 18.67
CA LEU A 196 -17.65 -3.10 17.27
C LEU A 196 -18.84 -3.62 16.45
N GLU A 197 -19.69 -2.72 15.97
CA GLU A 197 -20.94 -3.01 15.23
C GLU A 197 -20.79 -2.87 13.70
N LYS A 198 -19.86 -2.03 13.24
CA LYS A 198 -19.51 -1.85 11.81
C LYS A 198 -18.01 -2.09 11.60
N PRO A 199 -17.57 -2.51 10.40
CA PRO A 199 -16.15 -2.56 10.08
C PRO A 199 -15.54 -1.16 10.21
N LEU A 200 -14.26 -1.12 10.54
CA LEU A 200 -13.44 0.10 10.44
C LEU A 200 -12.74 0.11 9.07
N ASP A 201 -12.19 1.27 8.73
CA ASP A 201 -11.60 1.61 7.43
C ASP A 201 -10.70 2.84 7.72
N ARG A 202 -9.38 2.64 7.76
CA ARG A 202 -8.41 3.68 8.17
C ARG A 202 -8.24 4.73 7.08
N GLU A 203 -8.31 4.31 5.82
CA GLU A 203 -8.23 5.15 4.61
C GLU A 203 -9.39 6.15 4.56
N HIS A 204 -10.57 5.74 5.03
CA HIS A 204 -11.74 6.60 5.22
C HIS A 204 -11.69 7.38 6.53
N GLN A 205 -11.41 6.73 7.67
CA GLN A 205 -11.37 7.37 8.98
C GLN A 205 -10.40 6.70 9.97
N SER A 206 -9.13 7.12 9.93
CA SER A 206 -8.05 6.66 10.83
C SER A 206 -8.25 6.94 12.33
N SER A 207 -9.25 7.74 12.75
CA SER A 207 -9.58 7.87 14.18
C SER A 207 -11.01 8.30 14.50
N HIS A 208 -11.54 7.79 15.60
CA HIS A 208 -12.84 8.15 16.16
C HIS A 208 -12.70 8.75 17.57
N PHE A 209 -13.60 9.67 17.92
CA PHE A 209 -13.65 10.32 19.23
C PHE A 209 -15.02 10.10 19.85
N LEU A 210 -15.06 9.39 20.97
CA LEU A 210 -16.27 9.07 21.72
C LEU A 210 -16.19 9.68 23.13
N VAL A 211 -17.34 9.81 23.79
CA VAL A 211 -17.44 10.19 25.20
C VAL A 211 -18.22 9.10 25.93
N LEU A 212 -17.61 8.52 26.98
CA LEU A 212 -18.29 7.66 27.92
C LEU A 212 -18.71 8.49 29.13
N THR A 213 -19.99 8.42 29.47
CA THR A 213 -20.58 9.08 30.64
C THR A 213 -20.96 8.01 31.66
N ALA A 214 -20.47 8.14 32.89
CA ALA A 214 -20.88 7.36 34.05
C ALA A 214 -21.92 8.16 34.84
N VAL A 215 -23.02 7.52 35.27
CA VAL A 215 -24.19 8.20 35.87
C VAL A 215 -24.64 7.46 37.12
N ASP A 216 -24.85 8.19 38.20
CA ASP A 216 -25.37 7.68 39.47
C ASP A 216 -26.90 7.47 39.46
N GLY A 217 -27.49 7.23 40.64
CA GLY A 217 -28.93 7.13 40.85
C GLY A 217 -29.47 8.03 41.98
N GLY A 218 -28.74 9.08 42.35
CA GLY A 218 -29.15 10.01 43.41
C GLY A 218 -30.14 11.08 42.94
N ASP A 219 -30.56 11.96 43.85
CA ASP A 219 -31.35 13.16 43.54
C ASP A 219 -30.69 14.40 44.20
N PRO A 220 -30.10 15.33 43.42
CA PRO A 220 -30.00 15.32 41.97
C PRO A 220 -29.06 14.24 41.43
N VAL A 221 -29.36 13.72 40.23
CA VAL A 221 -28.45 12.81 39.49
C VAL A 221 -27.20 13.56 39.05
N ARG A 222 -26.03 12.93 39.18
CA ARG A 222 -24.73 13.47 38.75
C ARG A 222 -23.99 12.46 37.87
N SER A 223 -22.88 12.91 37.29
CA SER A 223 -22.20 12.16 36.23
C SER A 223 -20.75 12.58 36.03
N GLY A 224 -19.90 11.60 35.74
CA GLY A 224 -18.53 11.80 35.25
C GLY A 224 -18.41 11.45 33.76
N THR A 225 -17.49 12.10 33.06
CA THR A 225 -17.23 11.85 31.63
C THR A 225 -15.76 11.59 31.36
N ILE A 226 -15.47 10.61 30.50
CA ILE A 226 -14.13 10.37 29.94
C ILE A 226 -14.17 10.38 28.41
N GLN A 227 -13.13 10.92 27.79
CA GLN A 227 -12.95 10.87 26.33
C GLN A 227 -12.30 9.54 25.93
N ILE A 228 -12.80 8.92 24.87
CA ILE A 228 -12.19 7.72 24.28
C ILE A 228 -11.76 8.09 22.87
N ARG A 229 -10.46 8.08 22.62
CA ARG A 229 -9.89 8.21 21.29
C ARG A 229 -9.57 6.81 20.78
N ILE A 230 -10.17 6.45 19.65
CA ILE A 230 -9.87 5.21 18.94
C ILE A 230 -8.96 5.58 17.78
N GLU A 231 -7.75 5.03 17.77
CA GLU A 231 -6.81 5.08 16.65
C GLU A 231 -7.00 3.77 15.86
N VAL A 232 -7.36 3.88 14.58
CA VAL A 232 -7.46 2.72 13.69
C VAL A 232 -6.05 2.36 13.24
N THR A 233 -5.61 1.12 13.50
CA THR A 233 -4.27 0.68 13.14
C THR A 233 -4.28 -0.14 11.87
N ASP A 234 -3.53 0.36 10.90
CA ASP A 234 -3.27 -0.20 9.57
C ASP A 234 -3.20 -1.74 9.49
N ALA A 235 -3.83 -2.29 8.45
CA ALA A 235 -3.71 -3.66 7.97
C ALA A 235 -3.30 -3.67 6.50
N ASN A 236 -2.56 -4.69 6.05
CA ASN A 236 -2.27 -4.83 4.62
C ASN A 236 -3.51 -5.37 3.89
N ASP A 237 -4.31 -4.49 3.32
CA ASP A 237 -5.66 -4.79 2.82
C ASP A 237 -5.92 -4.15 1.44
N ASN A 238 -5.27 -3.01 1.12
CA ASN A 238 -5.16 -2.51 -0.24
C ASN A 238 -3.90 -3.06 -0.93
N PRO A 239 -3.99 -3.49 -2.21
CA PRO A 239 -2.82 -3.85 -3.01
C PRO A 239 -2.33 -2.65 -3.86
N PRO A 240 -1.03 -2.56 -4.20
CA PRO A 240 -0.48 -1.43 -4.96
C PRO A 240 -1.15 -1.26 -6.33
N VAL A 241 -1.70 -0.08 -6.66
CA VAL A 241 -2.44 0.15 -7.91
C VAL A 241 -1.60 0.96 -8.92
N PHE A 242 -1.27 0.36 -10.07
CA PHE A 242 -0.62 1.06 -11.19
C PHE A 242 -1.52 2.13 -11.83
N SER A 243 -0.92 3.23 -12.31
CA SER A 243 -1.67 4.29 -13.01
C SER A 243 -2.32 3.88 -14.34
N GLN A 244 -1.87 2.78 -14.96
CA GLN A 244 -2.36 2.21 -16.21
C GLN A 244 -2.11 0.69 -16.24
N ASP A 245 -3.07 -0.09 -16.75
CA ASP A 245 -2.91 -1.54 -16.98
C ASP A 245 -1.87 -1.85 -18.07
N VAL A 246 -1.79 -1.00 -19.09
CA VAL A 246 -0.96 -1.19 -20.28
C VAL A 246 -0.28 0.12 -20.68
N TYR A 247 1.03 0.21 -20.44
CA TYR A 247 1.86 1.30 -20.95
C TYR A 247 2.35 0.97 -22.37
N LYS A 248 2.40 1.99 -23.23
CA LYS A 248 3.00 1.93 -24.56
C LYS A 248 4.05 3.02 -24.72
N VAL A 249 5.20 2.67 -25.27
CA VAL A 249 6.28 3.62 -25.62
C VAL A 249 6.98 3.18 -26.90
N SER A 250 7.45 4.15 -27.69
CA SER A 250 8.28 3.91 -28.87
C SER A 250 9.71 4.37 -28.59
N LEU A 251 10.71 3.57 -28.98
CA LEU A 251 12.13 3.88 -28.78
C LEU A 251 12.89 3.69 -30.09
N PRO A 252 13.78 4.61 -30.52
CA PRO A 252 14.77 4.27 -31.54
C PRO A 252 15.71 3.18 -31.01
N GLU A 253 16.25 2.36 -31.89
CA GLU A 253 17.13 1.25 -31.51
C GLU A 253 18.52 1.73 -31.03
N ASN A 254 19.08 2.74 -31.72
CA ASN A 254 20.42 3.28 -31.52
C ASN A 254 20.54 4.18 -30.26
N LEU A 255 19.81 3.84 -29.18
CA LEU A 255 19.85 4.55 -27.91
C LEU A 255 21.12 4.28 -27.10
N PRO A 256 21.72 5.31 -26.48
CA PRO A 256 22.79 5.13 -25.51
C PRO A 256 22.37 4.20 -24.35
N LEU A 257 23.31 3.39 -23.85
CA LEU A 257 23.11 2.55 -22.68
C LEU A 257 22.84 3.40 -21.43
N GLY A 258 21.88 2.97 -20.60
CA GLY A 258 21.44 3.71 -19.41
C GLY A 258 20.40 4.81 -19.68
N THR A 259 19.93 4.96 -20.91
CA THR A 259 18.85 5.91 -21.25
C THR A 259 17.55 5.52 -20.55
N SER A 260 16.86 6.50 -19.96
CA SER A 260 15.54 6.32 -19.36
C SER A 260 14.48 6.06 -20.43
N VAL A 261 13.74 4.96 -20.29
CA VAL A 261 12.76 4.46 -21.26
C VAL A 261 11.35 4.85 -20.85
N LEU A 262 11.01 4.56 -19.59
CA LEU A 262 9.70 4.76 -19.00
C LEU A 262 9.85 4.71 -17.48
N LYS A 263 9.09 5.51 -16.75
CA LYS A 263 8.89 5.33 -15.32
C LYS A 263 7.46 4.85 -15.09
N VAL A 264 7.29 3.63 -14.56
CA VAL A 264 6.00 3.19 -14.04
C VAL A 264 5.82 3.69 -12.61
N THR A 265 4.59 3.80 -12.16
CA THR A 265 4.28 4.13 -10.77
C THR A 265 2.98 3.43 -10.38
N ALA A 266 3.05 2.73 -9.25
CA ALA A 266 1.89 2.29 -8.50
C ALA A 266 1.74 3.17 -7.25
N ILE A 267 0.53 3.18 -6.70
CA ILE A 267 0.17 3.90 -5.48
C ILE A 267 -0.56 2.91 -4.58
N ASP A 268 -0.14 2.83 -3.32
CA ASP A 268 -0.83 2.10 -2.27
C ASP A 268 -1.68 3.06 -1.43
N GLN A 269 -2.65 2.56 -0.68
CA GLN A 269 -3.47 3.36 0.24
C GLN A 269 -3.16 3.10 1.72
N ASP A 270 -2.55 1.97 2.05
CA ASP A 270 -2.17 1.57 3.42
C ASP A 270 -1.04 2.48 4.00
N GLU A 271 -0.44 2.13 5.14
CA GLU A 271 0.58 2.93 5.83
C GLU A 271 1.91 2.19 6.06
N GLY A 272 3.00 2.98 6.09
CA GLY A 272 4.32 2.49 6.50
C GLY A 272 4.86 1.38 5.58
N ILE A 273 5.01 0.17 6.13
CA ILE A 273 5.55 -0.99 5.40
C ILE A 273 4.53 -1.62 4.44
N ASN A 274 3.24 -1.51 4.74
CA ASN A 274 2.17 -1.98 3.87
C ASN A 274 2.05 -1.05 2.64
N ALA A 275 2.49 0.20 2.76
CA ALA A 275 2.65 1.12 1.63
C ALA A 275 4.03 1.09 0.93
N GLU A 276 4.99 0.27 1.37
CA GLU A 276 6.36 0.28 0.79
C GLU A 276 6.42 -0.54 -0.51
N ILE A 277 6.09 0.10 -1.63
CA ILE A 277 6.05 -0.54 -2.95
C ILE A 277 7.46 -0.85 -3.47
N THR A 278 7.61 -2.11 -3.89
CA THR A 278 8.76 -2.66 -4.60
C THR A 278 8.39 -3.05 -6.03
N TYR A 279 9.30 -2.85 -6.99
CA TYR A 279 9.05 -3.11 -8.42
C TYR A 279 9.93 -4.25 -8.95
N SER A 280 9.34 -5.22 -9.65
CA SER A 280 10.07 -6.37 -10.22
C SER A 280 9.62 -6.76 -11.64
N PHE A 281 10.51 -7.41 -12.41
CA PHE A 281 10.14 -8.05 -13.68
C PHE A 281 9.58 -9.45 -13.40
N LYS A 282 8.27 -9.65 -13.60
CA LYS A 282 7.63 -10.98 -13.39
C LYS A 282 8.14 -12.06 -14.36
N THR A 283 8.76 -11.67 -15.47
CA THR A 283 9.49 -12.59 -16.35
C THR A 283 10.73 -11.90 -16.93
N LEU A 284 11.91 -12.43 -16.58
CA LEU A 284 13.21 -11.89 -17.00
C LEU A 284 13.74 -12.46 -18.33
N ARG A 285 13.13 -13.53 -18.86
CA ARG A 285 13.59 -14.18 -20.10
C ARG A 285 13.59 -13.17 -21.25
N ASP A 286 14.73 -13.09 -21.94
CA ASP A 286 15.06 -12.19 -23.06
C ASP A 286 15.05 -10.68 -22.74
N ILE A 287 14.30 -10.23 -21.73
CA ILE A 287 14.17 -8.83 -21.31
C ILE A 287 15.35 -8.38 -20.45
N GLY A 288 15.78 -9.21 -19.48
CA GLY A 288 16.74 -8.83 -18.43
C GLY A 288 18.17 -8.55 -18.90
N ASN A 289 18.47 -8.73 -20.19
CA ASN A 289 19.71 -8.30 -20.82
C ASN A 289 19.60 -6.91 -21.45
N MET A 290 18.44 -6.59 -22.04
CA MET A 290 18.23 -5.36 -22.80
C MET A 290 17.73 -4.20 -21.93
N PHE A 291 16.99 -4.50 -20.86
CA PHE A 291 16.44 -3.52 -19.93
C PHE A 291 16.86 -3.79 -18.48
N MET A 292 16.90 -2.73 -17.68
CA MET A 292 16.95 -2.77 -16.22
C MET A 292 15.76 -2.01 -15.64
N LEU A 293 15.33 -2.39 -14.44
CA LEU A 293 14.26 -1.75 -13.68
C LEU A 293 14.83 -1.35 -12.32
N ASP A 294 14.58 -0.11 -11.91
CA ASP A 294 14.82 0.36 -10.56
C ASP A 294 13.71 -0.14 -9.62
N HIS A 295 14.11 -0.97 -8.66
CA HIS A 295 13.24 -1.65 -7.71
C HIS A 295 12.51 -0.70 -6.74
N GLN A 296 13.02 0.52 -6.52
CA GLN A 296 12.46 1.46 -5.55
C GLN A 296 11.61 2.56 -6.20
N ASN A 297 11.95 2.99 -7.42
CA ASN A 297 11.25 4.11 -8.07
C ASN A 297 10.53 3.75 -9.39
N GLY A 298 10.63 2.51 -9.88
CA GLY A 298 9.89 2.06 -11.07
C GLY A 298 10.44 2.59 -12.40
N GLU A 299 11.64 3.18 -12.42
CA GLU A 299 12.30 3.66 -13.64
C GLU A 299 12.95 2.51 -14.42
N ILE A 300 12.60 2.38 -15.70
CA ILE A 300 13.15 1.41 -16.64
C ILE A 300 14.19 2.10 -17.53
N LYS A 301 15.35 1.47 -17.70
CA LYS A 301 16.47 1.99 -18.50
C LYS A 301 17.00 0.94 -19.49
N SER A 302 17.58 1.41 -20.60
CA SER A 302 18.35 0.55 -21.51
C SER A 302 19.59 -0.01 -20.79
N LYS A 303 19.90 -1.28 -21.05
CA LYS A 303 21.00 -2.04 -20.42
C LYS A 303 21.89 -2.73 -21.46
N GLY A 304 21.29 -3.25 -22.52
CA GLY A 304 21.97 -3.81 -23.69
C GLY A 304 21.69 -2.97 -24.94
N PRO A 305 22.39 -3.24 -26.06
CA PRO A 305 22.01 -2.68 -27.35
C PRO A 305 20.60 -3.13 -27.73
N ILE A 306 19.86 -2.23 -28.37
CA ILE A 306 18.58 -2.51 -29.01
C ILE A 306 18.83 -2.46 -30.53
N ASP A 307 18.13 -3.31 -31.28
CA ASP A 307 18.38 -3.65 -32.68
C ASP A 307 17.02 -4.09 -33.27
N PHE A 308 16.56 -3.41 -34.31
CA PHE A 308 15.22 -3.56 -34.91
C PHE A 308 15.15 -4.82 -35.79
N GLU A 309 16.20 -5.07 -36.57
CA GLU A 309 16.39 -6.26 -37.43
C GLU A 309 16.34 -7.56 -36.61
N ILE A 310 16.89 -7.55 -35.40
CA ILE A 310 16.78 -8.63 -34.42
C ILE A 310 15.39 -8.62 -33.78
N ARG A 311 14.89 -7.47 -33.31
CA ARG A 311 13.62 -7.40 -32.56
C ARG A 311 12.95 -6.03 -32.51
N SER A 312 12.08 -5.78 -33.48
CA SER A 312 11.19 -4.61 -33.57
C SER A 312 10.19 -4.37 -32.42
N SER A 313 10.00 -5.30 -31.46
CA SER A 313 9.19 -5.02 -30.25
C SER A 313 9.48 -5.90 -29.04
N TYR A 314 9.35 -5.29 -27.85
CA TYR A 314 9.43 -5.97 -26.55
C TYR A 314 8.08 -5.87 -25.83
N THR A 315 7.74 -6.91 -25.09
CA THR A 315 6.56 -6.94 -24.21
C THR A 315 6.99 -7.57 -22.89
N MET A 316 6.70 -6.88 -21.79
CA MET A 316 7.11 -7.26 -20.45
C MET A 316 5.96 -7.01 -19.46
N SER A 317 6.01 -7.68 -18.31
CA SER A 317 5.08 -7.49 -17.20
C SER A 317 5.86 -7.06 -15.98
N ILE A 318 5.49 -5.92 -15.40
CA ILE A 318 6.06 -5.41 -14.14
C ILE A 318 5.09 -5.76 -13.02
N GLU A 319 5.63 -6.33 -11.96
CA GLU A 319 4.94 -6.56 -10.70
C GLU A 319 5.27 -5.38 -9.76
N ALA A 320 4.25 -4.76 -9.18
CA ALA A 320 4.38 -3.85 -8.03
C ALA A 320 3.88 -4.59 -6.80
N LYS A 321 4.65 -4.55 -5.72
CA LYS A 321 4.45 -5.38 -4.53
C LYS A 321 4.79 -4.60 -3.26
N ASP A 322 3.85 -4.57 -2.32
CA ASP A 322 4.02 -4.01 -0.97
C ASP A 322 4.85 -4.90 -0.04
N GLY A 323 5.12 -4.38 1.16
CA GLY A 323 5.89 -5.05 2.21
C GLY A 323 5.13 -6.15 2.98
N GLY A 324 3.80 -6.12 3.05
CA GLY A 324 3.01 -7.16 3.72
C GLY A 324 2.80 -8.40 2.85
N GLY A 325 2.83 -8.24 1.52
CA GLY A 325 2.99 -9.30 0.55
C GLY A 325 2.02 -9.31 -0.63
N MET A 326 1.07 -8.37 -0.76
CA MET A 326 0.19 -8.30 -1.93
C MET A 326 0.96 -7.78 -3.16
N ALA A 327 0.32 -7.85 -4.33
CA ALA A 327 0.94 -7.43 -5.58
C ALA A 327 -0.10 -7.21 -6.68
N THR A 328 0.21 -6.30 -7.62
CA THR A 328 -0.48 -6.17 -8.90
C THR A 328 0.50 -6.13 -10.07
N GLU A 329 -0.03 -6.21 -11.29
CA GLU A 329 0.76 -6.30 -12.52
C GLU A 329 0.29 -5.27 -13.54
N CYS A 330 1.24 -4.59 -14.18
CA CYS A 330 0.99 -3.87 -15.42
C CYS A 330 1.82 -4.43 -16.57
N LYS A 331 1.29 -4.27 -17.79
CA LYS A 331 1.95 -4.66 -19.03
C LYS A 331 2.65 -3.45 -19.64
N ILE A 332 3.85 -3.65 -20.17
CA ILE A 332 4.55 -2.63 -20.97
C ILE A 332 4.81 -3.22 -22.36
N ILE A 333 4.46 -2.44 -23.37
CA ILE A 333 4.76 -2.72 -24.77
C ILE A 333 5.72 -1.62 -25.25
N ILE A 334 6.90 -2.05 -25.69
CA ILE A 334 7.92 -1.19 -26.28
C ILE A 334 7.97 -1.51 -27.77
N GLU A 335 7.62 -0.55 -28.61
CA GLU A 335 7.70 -0.62 -30.06
C GLU A 335 9.04 0.01 -30.48
N ILE A 336 9.91 -0.72 -31.19
CA ILE A 336 11.21 -0.19 -31.62
C ILE A 336 11.02 0.56 -32.94
N LEU A 337 11.70 1.70 -33.07
CA LEU A 337 11.76 2.52 -34.27
C LEU A 337 13.09 2.26 -34.98
N ASP A 338 12.94 1.87 -36.24
CA ASP A 338 13.94 1.71 -37.30
C ASP A 338 14.67 3.04 -37.56
N GLU A 339 15.99 3.05 -37.34
CA GLU A 339 16.91 4.16 -37.64
C GLU A 339 17.90 3.71 -38.74
N ASN A 340 18.15 4.57 -39.74
CA ASN A 340 18.88 4.18 -40.96
C ASN A 340 20.39 3.93 -40.71
N ASP A 341 20.74 2.73 -40.24
CA ASP A 341 22.10 2.36 -39.83
C ASP A 341 22.78 1.31 -40.71
N ASN A 342 22.02 0.57 -41.53
CA ASN A 342 22.59 -0.31 -42.54
C ASN A 342 22.75 0.42 -43.87
N ALA A 343 23.85 0.12 -44.57
CA ALA A 343 24.08 0.65 -45.91
C ALA A 343 23.70 -0.41 -46.96
N PRO A 344 23.05 -0.03 -48.07
CA PRO A 344 22.51 -0.98 -49.05
C PRO A 344 23.59 -1.82 -49.72
N GLU A 345 23.46 -3.15 -49.75
CA GLU A 345 24.37 -4.05 -50.45
C GLU A 345 23.98 -4.24 -51.92
N VAL A 346 24.97 -4.24 -52.82
CA VAL A 346 24.81 -4.56 -54.25
C VAL A 346 25.25 -6.00 -54.51
N ILE A 347 24.29 -6.90 -54.76
CA ILE A 347 24.54 -8.34 -54.91
C ILE A 347 24.42 -8.73 -56.38
N PHE A 348 25.56 -8.99 -57.03
CA PHE A 348 25.61 -9.50 -58.39
C PHE A 348 25.09 -10.95 -58.47
N THR A 349 24.12 -11.17 -59.35
CA THR A 349 23.54 -12.49 -59.64
C THR A 349 24.17 -13.12 -60.88
N SER A 350 24.57 -12.30 -61.87
CA SER A 350 25.33 -12.72 -63.05
C SER A 350 26.09 -11.52 -63.61
N VAL A 351 27.32 -11.75 -64.11
CA VAL A 351 28.19 -10.73 -64.71
C VAL A 351 28.92 -11.35 -65.89
N SER A 352 28.88 -10.69 -67.05
CA SER A 352 29.77 -10.98 -68.17
C SER A 352 31.12 -10.29 -67.93
N ASN A 353 32.22 -11.04 -67.95
CA ASN A 353 33.57 -10.48 -67.81
C ASN A 353 34.02 -9.69 -69.05
N SER A 354 33.39 -9.95 -70.19
CA SER A 354 33.69 -9.36 -71.48
C SER A 354 32.43 -9.05 -72.28
N ILE A 355 32.57 -8.17 -73.26
CA ILE A 355 31.52 -7.79 -74.22
C ILE A 355 32.16 -7.38 -75.54
N THR A 356 31.64 -7.89 -76.67
CA THR A 356 32.08 -7.49 -78.01
C THR A 356 31.79 -6.02 -78.28
N GLU A 357 32.67 -5.31 -78.99
CA GLU A 357 32.40 -3.91 -79.35
C GLU A 357 31.23 -3.72 -80.32
N GLY A 358 30.95 -4.73 -81.16
CA GLY A 358 29.78 -4.81 -82.01
C GLY A 358 28.45 -5.04 -81.25
N ALA A 359 28.42 -4.84 -79.94
CA ALA A 359 27.22 -5.01 -79.10
C ALA A 359 26.12 -3.99 -79.44
N GLU A 360 24.93 -4.50 -79.75
CA GLU A 360 23.74 -3.68 -79.94
C GLU A 360 23.32 -2.94 -78.66
N HIS A 361 22.60 -1.83 -78.81
CA HIS A 361 22.05 -1.04 -77.71
C HIS A 361 21.02 -1.85 -76.89
N GLY A 362 21.18 -1.88 -75.56
CA GLY A 362 20.34 -2.66 -74.65
C GLY A 362 20.82 -4.10 -74.39
N MET A 363 22.01 -4.49 -74.86
CA MET A 363 22.62 -5.78 -74.54
C MET A 363 22.90 -5.87 -73.03
N VAL A 364 22.48 -6.96 -72.39
CA VAL A 364 22.62 -7.15 -70.92
C VAL A 364 24.02 -7.63 -70.57
N ILE A 365 24.69 -6.85 -69.71
CA ILE A 365 26.06 -7.08 -69.26
C ILE A 365 26.09 -7.75 -67.88
N ALA A 366 25.21 -7.32 -66.98
CA ALA A 366 25.12 -7.87 -65.63
C ALA A 366 23.68 -7.83 -65.10
N LEU A 367 23.35 -8.80 -64.25
CA LEU A 367 22.14 -8.86 -63.45
C LEU A 367 22.52 -8.76 -61.98
N PHE A 368 21.95 -7.80 -61.27
CA PHE A 368 22.18 -7.62 -59.84
C PHE A 368 20.87 -7.31 -59.12
N LYS A 369 20.91 -7.38 -57.79
CA LYS A 369 19.85 -6.88 -56.92
C LYS A 369 20.45 -6.00 -55.83
N THR A 370 19.64 -5.12 -55.24
CA THR A 370 19.99 -4.51 -53.96
C THR A 370 19.35 -5.26 -52.80
N HIS A 371 20.02 -5.27 -51.66
CA HIS A 371 19.48 -5.71 -50.39
C HIS A 371 19.85 -4.66 -49.35
N ASP A 372 18.84 -4.06 -48.74
CA ASP A 372 18.99 -3.39 -47.45
C ASP A 372 18.36 -4.22 -46.34
N LYS A 373 18.77 -3.99 -45.10
CA LYS A 373 18.12 -4.63 -43.94
C LYS A 373 16.98 -3.77 -43.40
N ASP A 374 17.22 -2.47 -43.32
CA ASP A 374 16.32 -1.47 -42.77
C ASP A 374 14.98 -1.48 -43.52
N SER A 375 13.93 -0.97 -42.91
CA SER A 375 12.56 -1.04 -43.43
C SER A 375 12.03 0.33 -43.92
N GLY A 376 10.81 0.33 -44.46
CA GLY A 376 10.12 1.56 -44.86
C GLY A 376 10.86 2.38 -45.93
N GLN A 377 11.28 3.60 -45.57
CA GLN A 377 12.08 4.48 -46.44
C GLN A 377 13.58 4.23 -46.30
N ASN A 378 14.01 3.70 -45.15
CA ASN A 378 15.41 3.41 -44.87
C ASN A 378 15.86 2.28 -45.81
N GLY A 379 15.06 1.21 -45.93
CA GLY A 379 15.30 0.15 -46.93
C GLY A 379 15.02 0.46 -48.41
N GLU A 380 14.61 1.68 -48.81
CA GLU A 380 14.18 1.96 -50.19
C GLU A 380 15.35 2.39 -51.12
N VAL A 381 16.12 1.40 -51.58
CA VAL A 381 17.36 1.61 -52.35
C VAL A 381 17.15 2.10 -53.79
N THR A 382 17.95 3.07 -54.21
CA THR A 382 18.11 3.52 -55.60
C THR A 382 19.54 3.26 -56.11
N CYS A 383 19.70 3.01 -57.42
CA CYS A 383 21.01 2.72 -58.03
C CYS A 383 21.36 3.70 -59.15
N LEU A 384 22.63 4.09 -59.23
CA LEU A 384 23.15 5.03 -60.22
C LEU A 384 24.63 4.76 -60.56
N ILE A 385 25.05 5.18 -61.76
CA ILE A 385 26.47 5.20 -62.19
C ILE A 385 26.92 6.66 -62.18
N LYS A 386 28.01 6.98 -61.44
CA LYS A 386 28.53 8.36 -61.34
C LYS A 386 29.52 8.73 -62.46
N GLN A 387 30.00 7.73 -63.21
CA GLN A 387 30.98 7.88 -64.27
C GLN A 387 30.29 8.10 -65.63
N THR A 388 30.91 8.86 -66.51
CA THR A 388 30.48 8.99 -67.92
C THR A 388 30.97 7.76 -68.71
N VAL A 389 30.14 6.73 -68.79
CA VAL A 389 30.41 5.45 -69.48
C VAL A 389 29.24 5.07 -70.40
N PRO A 390 29.44 4.29 -71.47
CA PRO A 390 28.39 3.95 -72.45
C PRO A 390 27.40 2.88 -71.96
N PHE A 391 27.06 2.88 -70.67
CA PHE A 391 26.21 1.88 -70.02
C PHE A 391 25.14 2.54 -69.14
N ARG A 392 23.95 1.96 -69.07
CA ARG A 392 22.86 2.39 -68.17
C ARG A 392 22.38 1.28 -67.26
N ILE A 393 21.71 1.66 -66.18
CA ILE A 393 21.00 0.75 -65.28
C ILE A 393 19.51 0.76 -65.65
N GLU A 394 18.92 -0.41 -65.86
CA GLU A 394 17.48 -0.59 -66.01
C GLU A 394 16.89 -1.29 -64.78
N SER A 395 15.92 -0.66 -64.12
CA SER A 395 15.20 -1.25 -63.00
C SER A 395 14.22 -2.34 -63.47
N SER A 396 14.22 -3.46 -62.76
CA SER A 396 13.26 -4.54 -62.88
C SER A 396 12.43 -4.65 -61.58
N ALA A 397 11.48 -5.59 -61.53
CA ALA A 397 10.68 -5.79 -60.32
C ALA A 397 11.53 -6.28 -59.13
N ASN A 398 11.05 -6.06 -57.91
CA ASN A 398 11.59 -6.60 -56.65
C ASN A 398 13.09 -6.30 -56.42
N ASN A 399 13.49 -5.04 -56.61
CA ASN A 399 14.87 -4.55 -56.41
C ASN A 399 15.95 -5.26 -57.28
N TYR A 400 15.54 -5.93 -58.37
CA TYR A 400 16.46 -6.40 -59.40
C TYR A 400 16.76 -5.29 -60.42
N TYR A 401 17.98 -5.32 -60.95
CA TYR A 401 18.51 -4.34 -61.88
C TYR A 401 19.33 -5.04 -62.98
N LYS A 402 19.36 -4.42 -64.16
CA LYS A 402 20.19 -4.83 -65.29
C LYS A 402 21.19 -3.73 -65.60
N LEU A 403 22.45 -4.08 -65.79
CA LEU A 403 23.42 -3.22 -66.46
C LEU A 403 23.35 -3.53 -67.97
N VAL A 404 23.13 -2.52 -68.81
CA VAL A 404 23.01 -2.68 -70.27
C VAL A 404 23.85 -1.66 -71.04
N THR A 405 24.19 -1.97 -72.29
CA THR A 405 24.78 -1.02 -73.24
C THR A 405 23.81 0.13 -73.56
N ASP A 406 24.33 1.34 -73.60
CA ASP A 406 23.59 2.57 -73.92
C ASP A 406 24.22 3.31 -75.13
N GLY A 407 25.55 3.34 -75.20
CA GLY A 407 26.30 3.84 -76.36
C GLY A 407 26.96 2.73 -77.18
N SER A 408 27.49 3.08 -78.34
CA SER A 408 28.41 2.22 -79.11
C SER A 408 29.72 2.02 -78.35
N LEU A 409 30.30 0.83 -78.47
CA LEU A 409 31.62 0.48 -77.96
C LEU A 409 32.67 0.59 -79.08
N ASP A 410 33.94 0.66 -78.70
CA ASP A 410 35.09 1.04 -79.54
C ASP A 410 36.35 0.65 -78.75
N ARG A 411 36.98 -0.47 -79.12
CA ARG A 411 38.04 -1.14 -78.36
C ARG A 411 39.38 -0.45 -78.55
N GLU A 412 39.67 0.04 -79.75
CA GLU A 412 40.90 0.76 -80.12
C GLU A 412 41.06 2.01 -79.24
N LYS A 413 39.94 2.66 -78.92
CA LYS A 413 39.87 3.82 -78.03
C LYS A 413 39.73 3.47 -76.56
N THR A 414 39.01 2.41 -76.18
CA THR A 414 38.79 2.03 -74.78
C THR A 414 38.58 0.51 -74.61
N PRO A 415 39.68 -0.28 -74.49
CA PRO A 415 39.61 -1.75 -74.48
C PRO A 415 39.11 -2.36 -73.17
N SER A 416 38.86 -1.55 -72.14
CA SER A 416 38.21 -2.00 -70.90
C SER A 416 37.57 -0.85 -70.12
N TYR A 417 36.50 -1.15 -69.39
CA TYR A 417 35.78 -0.22 -68.53
C TYR A 417 35.73 -0.74 -67.10
N ASN A 418 35.90 0.15 -66.12
CA ASN A 418 35.69 -0.16 -64.71
C ASN A 418 34.43 0.58 -64.24
N VAL A 419 33.29 -0.11 -64.28
CA VAL A 419 31.95 0.46 -64.06
C VAL A 419 31.58 0.35 -62.59
N THR A 420 31.54 1.49 -61.89
CA THR A 420 31.14 1.59 -60.49
C THR A 420 29.66 1.94 -60.37
N ILE A 421 28.90 0.99 -59.84
CA ILE A 421 27.50 1.14 -59.46
C ILE A 421 27.47 1.63 -58.01
N THR A 422 26.85 2.79 -57.76
CA THR A 422 26.51 3.27 -56.42
C THR A 422 25.07 2.89 -56.10
N ALA A 423 24.85 2.26 -54.94
CA ALA A 423 23.53 2.15 -54.32
C ALA A 423 23.39 3.23 -53.24
N THR A 424 22.20 3.79 -53.08
CA THR A 424 21.89 4.82 -52.08
C THR A 424 20.44 4.69 -51.65
N ASP A 425 20.20 4.67 -50.35
CA ASP A 425 18.88 4.54 -49.74
C ASP A 425 18.05 5.84 -49.82
N ARG A 426 16.96 5.93 -49.04
CA ARG A 426 16.17 7.16 -48.82
C ARG A 426 16.08 7.57 -47.34
N GLY A 427 17.01 7.08 -46.54
CA GLY A 427 17.22 7.43 -45.14
C GLY A 427 17.61 8.89 -44.91
N LYS A 428 17.73 9.26 -43.64
CA LYS A 428 18.08 10.63 -43.20
C LYS A 428 18.97 10.59 -41.95
N PRO A 429 20.31 10.65 -42.09
CA PRO A 429 21.07 10.82 -43.33
C PRO A 429 20.98 9.56 -44.23
N PRO A 430 21.04 9.71 -45.56
CA PRO A 430 21.08 8.55 -46.44
C PRO A 430 22.47 7.93 -46.47
N LEU A 431 22.54 6.61 -46.44
CA LEU A 431 23.76 5.81 -46.60
C LEU A 431 23.90 5.32 -48.05
N SER A 432 25.12 4.92 -48.39
CA SER A 432 25.44 4.50 -49.76
C SER A 432 26.61 3.54 -49.79
N SER A 433 26.50 2.48 -50.58
CA SER A 433 27.63 1.61 -50.95
C SER A 433 28.04 1.84 -52.40
N SER A 434 29.14 1.23 -52.83
CA SER A 434 29.47 1.15 -54.24
C SER A 434 30.21 -0.15 -54.55
N SER A 435 29.96 -0.70 -55.74
CA SER A 435 30.60 -1.93 -56.21
C SER A 435 30.94 -1.79 -57.69
N SER A 436 32.06 -2.35 -58.10
CA SER A 436 32.63 -2.12 -59.43
C SER A 436 32.80 -3.41 -60.22
N ILE A 437 32.51 -3.34 -61.52
CA ILE A 437 32.77 -4.42 -62.48
C ILE A 437 33.85 -3.96 -63.46
N THR A 438 34.90 -4.77 -63.64
CA THR A 438 35.81 -4.64 -64.79
C THR A 438 35.23 -5.40 -65.97
N LEU A 439 34.99 -4.70 -67.08
CA LEU A 439 34.53 -5.23 -68.35
C LEU A 439 35.66 -5.12 -69.37
N HIS A 440 36.00 -6.22 -70.02
CA HIS A 440 36.93 -6.23 -71.15
C HIS A 440 36.16 -6.14 -72.47
N ILE A 441 36.63 -5.30 -73.40
CA ILE A 441 36.02 -5.23 -74.73
C ILE A 441 36.65 -6.31 -75.61
N GLU A 442 35.82 -7.16 -76.21
CA GLU A 442 36.21 -8.18 -77.17
C GLU A 442 36.25 -7.59 -78.59
N ASP A 443 37.37 -7.86 -79.25
CA ASP A 443 37.75 -7.40 -80.58
C ASP A 443 36.80 -7.91 -81.68
N VAL A 444 36.45 -7.01 -82.60
CA VAL A 444 35.77 -7.34 -83.86
C VAL A 444 36.61 -6.81 -85.00
N ASN A 445 36.92 -7.66 -85.98
CA ASN A 445 37.61 -7.23 -87.20
C ASN A 445 36.72 -6.28 -88.02
N ASP A 446 36.87 -4.99 -87.77
CA ASP A 446 36.09 -3.89 -88.34
C ASP A 446 36.98 -2.84 -89.04
N ASN A 447 38.28 -2.83 -88.70
CA ASN A 447 39.29 -2.10 -89.44
C ASN A 447 39.89 -2.97 -90.56
N ALA A 448 40.47 -2.30 -91.55
CA ALA A 448 41.20 -2.94 -92.64
C ALA A 448 42.63 -2.42 -92.66
N PRO A 449 43.64 -3.26 -92.96
CA PRO A 449 45.04 -2.90 -92.83
C PRO A 449 45.41 -1.73 -93.76
N VAL A 450 45.81 -0.61 -93.16
CA VAL A 450 46.10 0.64 -93.89
C VAL A 450 47.60 0.75 -94.15
N PHE A 451 47.98 0.86 -95.43
CA PHE A 451 49.35 1.18 -95.83
C PHE A 451 49.78 2.58 -95.36
N GLU A 452 51.02 2.71 -94.88
CA GLU A 452 51.58 4.00 -94.41
C GLU A 452 51.55 5.12 -95.47
N GLN A 453 51.49 4.78 -96.76
CA GLN A 453 51.53 5.73 -97.88
C GLN A 453 50.50 5.36 -98.95
N ALA A 454 49.78 6.37 -99.45
CA ALA A 454 48.76 6.19 -100.49
C ALA A 454 49.33 5.76 -101.86
N PHE A 455 50.62 5.97 -102.08
CA PHE A 455 51.38 5.39 -103.20
C PHE A 455 52.86 5.29 -102.80
N TYR A 456 53.55 4.25 -103.28
CA TYR A 456 55.00 4.07 -103.08
C TYR A 456 55.71 4.23 -104.43
N LEU A 457 56.62 5.20 -104.53
CA LEU A 457 57.49 5.39 -105.70
C LEU A 457 58.87 4.82 -105.42
N VAL A 458 59.30 3.86 -106.24
CA VAL A 458 60.57 3.12 -106.07
C VAL A 458 61.45 3.35 -107.30
N HIS A 459 62.67 3.84 -107.08
CA HIS A 459 63.68 3.99 -108.13
C HIS A 459 64.73 2.88 -108.00
N ILE A 460 64.84 2.06 -109.05
CA ILE A 460 65.73 0.89 -109.08
C ILE A 460 66.92 1.20 -109.99
N ALA A 461 68.13 0.85 -109.55
CA ALA A 461 69.34 1.01 -110.35
C ALA A 461 69.42 -0.03 -111.47
N GLU A 462 69.87 0.39 -112.65
CA GLU A 462 70.13 -0.52 -113.78
C GLU A 462 71.22 -1.54 -113.40
N ASN A 463 71.03 -2.81 -113.80
CA ASN A 463 71.90 -3.94 -113.45
C ASN A 463 71.92 -4.30 -111.94
N ASN A 464 70.81 -4.12 -111.22
CA ASN A 464 70.67 -4.61 -109.84
C ASN A 464 70.84 -6.15 -109.75
N PRO A 465 71.45 -6.68 -108.68
CA PRO A 465 71.65 -8.13 -108.54
C PRO A 465 70.34 -8.86 -108.25
N LEU A 466 70.26 -10.11 -108.72
CA LEU A 466 69.11 -10.99 -108.52
C LEU A 466 68.86 -11.24 -107.02
N GLY A 467 67.60 -11.11 -106.58
CA GLY A 467 67.22 -11.29 -105.18
C GLY A 467 67.47 -10.09 -104.26
N ALA A 468 67.95 -8.96 -104.78
CA ALA A 468 68.03 -7.72 -104.00
C ALA A 468 66.64 -7.23 -103.59
N SER A 469 66.47 -6.84 -102.32
CA SER A 469 65.28 -6.10 -101.89
C SER A 469 65.30 -4.71 -102.51
N ILE A 470 64.26 -4.38 -103.29
CA ILE A 470 64.12 -3.11 -103.99
C ILE A 470 63.24 -2.11 -103.23
N ALA A 471 62.34 -2.59 -102.38
CA ALA A 471 61.45 -1.81 -101.54
C ALA A 471 60.88 -2.68 -100.42
N GLN A 472 60.44 -2.03 -99.35
CA GLN A 472 59.57 -2.61 -98.33
C GLN A 472 58.36 -1.69 -98.20
N VAL A 473 57.16 -2.29 -98.15
CA VAL A 473 55.93 -1.60 -97.77
C VAL A 473 55.52 -2.03 -96.37
N SER A 474 54.77 -1.19 -95.70
CA SER A 474 54.33 -1.37 -94.32
C SER A 474 52.86 -0.95 -94.23
N ALA A 475 52.08 -1.73 -93.50
CA ALA A 475 50.69 -1.46 -93.20
C ALA A 475 50.45 -1.69 -91.71
N SER A 476 49.50 -0.96 -91.15
CA SER A 476 49.08 -1.10 -89.76
C SER A 476 47.61 -1.49 -89.71
N ASP A 477 47.30 -2.43 -88.83
CA ASP A 477 45.95 -2.82 -88.44
C ASP A 477 45.78 -2.48 -86.95
N PRO A 478 44.68 -1.85 -86.53
CA PRO A 478 44.39 -1.61 -85.10
C PRO A 478 44.02 -2.88 -84.32
N ASP A 479 43.35 -3.83 -84.98
CA ASP A 479 42.72 -5.04 -84.43
C ASP A 479 43.76 -6.07 -83.89
N LEU A 480 43.33 -7.05 -83.06
CA LEU A 480 44.22 -7.91 -82.23
C LEU A 480 44.75 -9.23 -82.83
#